data_AF-A0A941VUZ7-F1
#
_entry.id   AF-A0A941VUZ7-F1
#
_cell.length_a   1.000
_cell.length_b   1.000
_cell.length_c   1.000
_cell.angle_alpha   90.00
_cell.angle_beta   90.00
_cell.angle_gamma   90.00
#
_symmetry.space_group_name_H-M   'P 1'
#
loop_
_entity.id
_entity.type
_entity.pdbx_description
1 polymer ?
#
loop_
_entity_poly.entity_id
_entity_poly.type
_entity_poly.pdbx_seq_one_letter_code
_entity_poly.pdbx_strand_id
1 'polypeptide(L)'
;MTPNAPVAAIRAWHDGLEGSVAAESAAFLEARLTEQGLRFGDRPLCNVLRPRFLSPAQYQLLRRQGALLLRAWDAAWAAAMADPAVFAQFRLEAWEAELIGADPGRTVPSPFGRIDAFFDAAGTSFKVTEYNAETPAGSAYVDALTAIFQNLPAMREFLRTHLAWSLPVRHSVLHALLDAWHAWSGRRDAPSIAIVDWSDVPTYSEFVLYQKFFAANGLTAIIVDPAECEYTGGRLVARGMPVDLIYKRVLINELVERGGMQHPIVR
;
A
#
# COMPACT_ATOMS: atom_id res chain seq x y z
N MET A 1 8.67 -18.36 20.82
CA MET A 1 9.03 -17.16 21.60
C MET A 1 7.77 -16.36 21.89
N THR A 2 7.62 -15.85 23.10
CA THR A 2 6.48 -15.00 23.50
C THR A 2 6.66 -13.58 22.93
N PRO A 3 5.64 -12.96 22.32
CA PRO A 3 5.71 -11.57 21.87
C PRO A 3 5.98 -10.62 23.02
N ASN A 4 6.94 -9.72 22.85
CA ASN A 4 7.25 -8.66 23.80
C ASN A 4 7.77 -7.41 23.07
N ALA A 5 7.68 -6.26 23.75
CA ALA A 5 8.23 -5.01 23.26
C ALA A 5 9.76 -5.10 23.10
N PRO A 6 10.35 -4.61 21.99
CA PRO A 6 11.78 -4.69 21.73
C PRO A 6 12.56 -3.60 22.50
N VAL A 7 12.36 -3.52 23.82
CA VAL A 7 12.87 -2.45 24.69
C VAL A 7 14.40 -2.35 24.61
N ALA A 8 15.10 -3.49 24.63
CA ALA A 8 16.56 -3.51 24.54
C ALA A 8 17.07 -2.93 23.21
N ALA A 9 16.47 -3.31 22.08
CA ALA A 9 16.82 -2.77 20.77
C ALA A 9 16.50 -1.27 20.66
N ILE A 10 15.37 -0.83 21.22
CA ILE A 10 15.02 0.59 21.28
C ILE A 10 16.05 1.39 22.07
N ARG A 11 16.46 0.88 23.24
CA ARG A 11 17.49 1.52 24.07
C ARG A 11 18.82 1.58 23.32
N ALA A 12 19.28 0.46 22.77
CA ALA A 12 20.54 0.40 22.01
C ALA A 12 20.53 1.36 20.81
N TRP A 13 19.40 1.54 20.13
CA TRP A 13 19.27 2.56 19.09
C TRP A 13 19.51 3.97 19.64
N HIS A 14 18.88 4.31 20.76
CA HIS A 14 19.01 5.65 21.36
C HIS A 14 20.41 5.90 21.93
N ASP A 15 21.01 4.90 22.57
CA ASP A 15 22.39 4.98 23.07
C ASP A 15 23.39 5.14 21.91
N GLY A 16 23.10 4.59 20.73
CA GLY A 16 23.90 4.75 19.52
C GLY A 16 23.80 6.13 18.84
N LEU A 17 22.96 7.05 19.34
CA LEU A 17 22.79 8.40 18.78
C LEU A 17 23.74 9.44 19.41
N GLU A 18 24.80 8.99 20.08
CA GLU A 18 25.80 9.86 20.71
C GLU A 18 26.70 10.62 19.70
N GLY A 19 27.40 11.66 20.19
CA GLY A 19 28.33 12.44 19.38
C GLY A 19 27.67 13.13 18.18
N SER A 20 28.26 12.98 16.99
CA SER A 20 27.73 13.54 15.74
C SER A 20 26.71 12.64 15.03
N VAL A 21 26.52 11.40 15.49
CA VAL A 21 25.72 10.38 14.77
C VAL A 21 24.28 10.82 14.53
N ALA A 22 23.65 11.44 15.53
CA ALA A 22 22.28 11.96 15.41
C ALA A 22 22.19 13.07 14.35
N ALA A 23 23.10 14.06 14.41
CA ALA A 23 23.10 15.20 13.49
C ALA A 23 23.43 14.77 12.06
N GLU A 24 24.42 13.90 11.88
CA GLU A 24 24.78 13.34 10.57
C GLU A 24 23.64 12.49 9.98
N SER A 25 22.94 11.71 10.81
CA SER A 25 21.79 10.93 10.37
C SER A 25 20.62 11.81 9.95
N ALA A 26 20.36 12.91 10.68
CA ALA A 26 19.34 13.88 10.32
C ALA A 26 19.65 14.59 9.01
N ALA A 27 20.88 15.09 8.86
CA ALA A 27 21.33 15.74 7.62
C ALA A 27 21.28 14.77 6.42
N PHE A 28 21.70 13.51 6.62
CA PHE A 28 21.60 12.49 5.59
C PHE A 28 20.15 12.20 5.19
N LEU A 29 19.25 12.00 6.18
CA LEU A 29 17.83 11.75 5.92
C LEU A 29 17.20 12.90 5.13
N GLU A 30 17.39 14.15 5.58
CA GLU A 30 16.85 15.34 4.92
C GLU A 30 17.36 15.50 3.48
N ALA A 31 18.66 15.30 3.27
CA ALA A 31 19.27 15.35 1.94
C ALA A 31 18.67 14.28 1.01
N ARG A 32 18.53 13.04 1.48
CA ARG A 32 17.97 11.94 0.67
C ARG A 32 16.49 12.12 0.36
N LEU A 33 15.70 12.59 1.33
CA LEU A 33 14.27 12.89 1.12
C LEU A 33 14.11 13.99 0.07
N THR A 34 14.95 15.01 0.10
CA THR A 34 14.94 16.12 -0.87
C THR A 34 15.37 15.65 -2.26
N GLU A 35 16.50 14.96 -2.36
CA GLU A 35 17.06 14.46 -3.63
C GLU A 35 16.09 13.51 -4.35
N GLN A 36 15.40 12.65 -3.61
CA GLN A 36 14.47 11.66 -4.16
C GLN A 36 13.02 12.19 -4.29
N GLY A 37 12.76 13.43 -3.87
CA GLY A 37 11.41 14.02 -3.90
C GLY A 37 10.40 13.29 -3.01
N LEU A 38 10.85 12.66 -1.91
CA LEU A 38 10.00 11.86 -1.02
C LEU A 38 9.18 12.75 -0.09
N ARG A 39 7.97 13.09 -0.53
CA ARG A 39 7.08 14.03 0.14
C ARG A 39 5.62 13.57 0.14
N PHE A 40 4.87 14.04 1.13
CA PHE A 40 3.41 13.96 1.18
C PHE A 40 2.85 15.38 1.06
N GLY A 41 2.35 15.73 -0.12
CA GLY A 41 2.17 17.13 -0.51
C GLY A 41 3.50 17.86 -0.41
N ASP A 42 3.54 18.97 0.33
CA ASP A 42 4.76 19.76 0.54
C ASP A 42 5.64 19.26 1.69
N ARG A 43 5.15 18.30 2.50
CA ARG A 43 5.85 17.87 3.71
C ARG A 43 6.83 16.74 3.41
N PRO A 44 8.04 16.74 4.01
CA PRO A 44 8.94 15.59 3.92
C PRO A 44 8.25 14.36 4.50
N LEU A 45 8.45 13.22 3.84
CA LEU A 45 7.77 11.97 4.20
C LEU A 45 8.13 11.45 5.61
N CYS A 46 9.33 11.76 6.10
CA CYS A 46 9.80 11.35 7.41
C CYS A 46 10.59 12.46 8.11
N ASN A 47 10.36 12.65 9.40
CA ASN A 47 11.05 13.63 10.24
C ASN A 47 11.59 13.01 11.56
N VAL A 48 11.65 11.68 11.64
CA VAL A 48 12.14 10.95 12.81
C VAL A 48 13.29 10.03 12.41
N LEU A 49 14.29 9.89 13.28
CA LEU A 49 15.45 9.05 12.99
C LEU A 49 15.24 7.58 13.31
N ARG A 50 14.44 7.26 14.35
CA ARG A 50 14.29 5.89 14.81
C ARG A 50 13.23 5.14 14.01
N PRO A 51 13.57 4.02 13.33
CA PRO A 51 12.58 3.17 12.70
C PRO A 51 11.71 2.47 13.76
N ARG A 52 10.53 2.02 13.36
CA ARG A 52 9.72 1.16 14.22
C ARG A 52 10.34 -0.25 14.24
N PHE A 53 10.86 -0.67 15.39
CA PHE A 53 11.29 -2.05 15.59
C PHE A 53 10.11 -2.95 15.94
N LEU A 54 10.14 -4.17 15.39
CA LEU A 54 9.28 -5.28 15.77
C LEU A 54 10.17 -6.47 16.12
N SER A 55 9.89 -7.14 17.24
CA SER A 55 10.55 -8.42 17.52
C SER A 55 10.02 -9.50 16.56
N PRO A 56 10.80 -10.57 16.28
CA PRO A 56 10.32 -11.68 15.45
C PRO A 56 9.00 -12.29 15.97
N ALA A 57 8.83 -12.36 17.29
CA ALA A 57 7.62 -12.86 17.92
C ALA A 57 6.41 -11.92 17.70
N GLN A 58 6.61 -10.60 17.77
CA GLN A 58 5.57 -9.62 17.42
C GLN A 58 5.16 -9.72 15.95
N TYR A 59 6.15 -9.83 15.04
CA TYR A 59 5.87 -9.98 13.62
C TYR A 59 5.10 -11.29 13.31
N GLN A 60 5.49 -12.40 13.95
CA GLN A 60 4.75 -13.66 13.83
C GLN A 60 3.32 -13.57 14.39
N LEU A 61 3.13 -12.84 15.50
CA LEU A 61 1.79 -12.59 16.04
C LEU A 61 0.93 -11.81 15.04
N LEU A 62 1.44 -10.70 14.48
CA LEU A 62 0.74 -9.92 13.46
C LEU A 62 0.35 -10.80 12.26
N ARG A 63 1.28 -11.58 11.73
CA ARG A 63 1.01 -12.46 10.58
C ARG A 63 -0.08 -13.49 10.87
N ARG A 64 0.01 -14.17 12.01
CA ARG A 64 -0.97 -15.20 12.38
C ARG A 64 -2.37 -14.62 12.61
N GLN A 65 -2.46 -13.52 13.36
CA GLN A 65 -3.74 -12.90 13.68
C GLN A 65 -4.35 -12.19 12.47
N GLY A 66 -3.52 -11.51 11.66
CA GLY A 66 -3.94 -10.93 10.38
C GLY A 66 -4.50 -12.00 9.44
N ALA A 67 -3.81 -13.14 9.28
CA ALA A 67 -4.30 -14.24 8.46
C ALA A 67 -5.64 -14.83 8.97
N LEU A 68 -5.86 -14.86 10.29
CA LEU A 68 -7.14 -15.29 10.85
C LEU A 68 -8.26 -14.29 10.54
N LEU A 69 -7.97 -12.98 10.66
CA LEU A 69 -8.93 -11.93 10.37
C LEU A 69 -9.33 -11.92 8.89
N LEU A 70 -8.36 -12.07 7.98
CA LEU A 70 -8.63 -12.17 6.54
C LEU A 70 -9.57 -13.36 6.22
N ARG A 71 -9.33 -14.54 6.81
CA ARG A 71 -10.24 -15.69 6.63
C ARG A 71 -11.64 -15.45 7.20
N ALA A 72 -11.75 -14.71 8.30
CA ALA A 72 -13.05 -14.35 8.86
C ALA A 72 -13.83 -13.41 7.93
N TRP A 73 -13.13 -12.45 7.30
CA TRP A 73 -13.73 -11.58 6.28
C TRP A 73 -14.13 -12.33 5.02
N ASP A 74 -13.31 -13.28 4.55
CA ASP A 74 -13.67 -14.14 3.42
C ASP A 74 -14.95 -14.95 3.71
N ALA A 75 -15.08 -15.49 4.92
CA ALA A 75 -16.28 -16.20 5.35
C ALA A 75 -17.51 -15.29 5.43
N ALA A 76 -17.34 -14.07 5.96
CA ALA A 76 -18.41 -13.08 6.02
C ALA A 76 -18.85 -12.62 4.62
N TRP A 77 -17.90 -12.41 3.71
CA TRP A 77 -18.15 -12.10 2.31
C TRP A 77 -18.91 -13.23 1.61
N ALA A 78 -18.45 -14.47 1.73
CA ALA A 78 -19.09 -15.62 1.11
C ALA A 78 -20.54 -15.81 1.62
N ALA A 79 -20.76 -15.61 2.92
CA ALA A 79 -22.10 -15.66 3.51
C ALA A 79 -22.99 -14.52 2.98
N ALA A 80 -22.45 -13.29 2.88
CA ALA A 80 -23.16 -12.15 2.33
C ALA A 80 -23.57 -12.38 0.86
N MET A 81 -22.67 -12.90 0.04
CA MET A 81 -22.97 -13.15 -1.38
C MET A 81 -23.94 -14.32 -1.60
N ALA A 82 -24.05 -15.25 -0.64
CA ALA A 82 -24.95 -16.40 -0.73
C ALA A 82 -26.35 -16.14 -0.16
N ASP A 83 -26.50 -15.20 0.79
CA ASP A 83 -27.76 -14.92 1.48
C ASP A 83 -28.11 -13.41 1.43
N PRO A 84 -29.18 -13.03 0.72
CA PRO A 84 -29.65 -11.64 0.65
C PRO A 84 -29.93 -11.01 2.02
N ALA A 85 -30.34 -11.79 3.02
CA ALA A 85 -30.59 -11.28 4.37
C ALA A 85 -29.29 -10.94 5.11
N VAL A 86 -28.20 -11.65 4.83
CA VAL A 86 -26.86 -11.30 5.33
C VAL A 86 -26.31 -10.11 4.55
N PHE A 87 -26.44 -10.11 3.22
CA PHE A 87 -26.05 -9.00 2.36
C PHE A 87 -26.66 -7.66 2.80
N ALA A 88 -27.95 -7.65 3.12
CA ALA A 88 -28.66 -6.45 3.55
C ALA A 88 -28.10 -5.81 4.84
N GLN A 89 -27.37 -6.55 5.67
CA GLN A 89 -26.76 -6.03 6.90
C GLN A 89 -25.58 -5.08 6.63
N PHE A 90 -24.98 -5.16 5.44
CA PHE A 90 -23.89 -4.27 5.02
C PHE A 90 -24.39 -2.85 4.71
N ARG A 91 -25.71 -2.67 4.52
CA ARG A 91 -26.37 -1.37 4.27
C ARG A 91 -25.68 -0.55 3.19
N LEU A 92 -25.36 -1.22 2.10
CA LEU A 92 -24.77 -0.61 0.92
C LEU A 92 -25.73 0.42 0.31
N GLU A 93 -25.15 1.49 -0.22
CA GLU A 93 -25.84 2.41 -1.12
C GLU A 93 -26.23 1.68 -2.41
N ALA A 94 -27.23 2.21 -3.12
CA ALA A 94 -27.75 1.56 -4.34
C ALA A 94 -26.65 1.34 -5.40
N TRP A 95 -25.74 2.31 -5.54
CA TRP A 95 -24.63 2.23 -6.49
C TRP A 95 -23.55 1.21 -6.06
N GLU A 96 -23.32 1.04 -4.75
CA GLU A 96 -22.40 0.03 -4.22
C GLU A 96 -22.93 -1.37 -4.49
N ALA A 97 -24.23 -1.59 -4.27
CA ALA A 97 -24.90 -2.86 -4.53
C ALA A 97 -24.89 -3.25 -6.03
N GLU A 98 -24.85 -2.26 -6.93
CA GLU A 98 -24.68 -2.50 -8.37
C GLU A 98 -23.24 -2.95 -8.69
N LEU A 99 -22.23 -2.23 -8.19
CA LEU A 99 -20.82 -2.53 -8.51
C LEU A 99 -20.31 -3.83 -7.88
N ILE A 100 -20.77 -4.16 -6.68
CA ILE A 100 -20.27 -5.31 -5.92
C ILE A 100 -20.62 -6.65 -6.57
N GLY A 101 -21.61 -6.66 -7.48
CA GLY A 101 -21.99 -7.82 -8.28
C GLY A 101 -21.13 -8.05 -9.52
N ALA A 102 -20.22 -7.12 -9.86
CA ALA A 102 -19.30 -7.31 -10.97
C ALA A 102 -18.39 -8.52 -10.73
N ASP A 103 -18.19 -9.37 -11.75
CA ASP A 103 -17.25 -10.49 -11.68
C ASP A 103 -15.85 -10.04 -12.12
N PRO A 104 -14.89 -9.87 -11.20
CA PRO A 104 -13.53 -9.45 -11.54
C PRO A 104 -12.68 -10.58 -12.13
N GLY A 105 -13.26 -11.78 -12.40
CA GLY A 105 -12.52 -12.95 -12.89
C GLY A 105 -11.58 -13.55 -11.83
N ARG A 106 -11.81 -13.27 -10.55
CA ARG A 106 -10.99 -13.77 -9.43
C ARG A 106 -11.85 -14.15 -8.22
N THR A 107 -11.31 -15.03 -7.38
CA THR A 107 -12.00 -15.53 -6.18
C THR A 107 -11.87 -14.62 -4.97
N VAL A 108 -10.83 -13.77 -4.91
CA VAL A 108 -10.58 -12.86 -3.78
C VAL A 108 -11.09 -11.45 -4.13
N PRO A 109 -12.05 -10.88 -3.38
CA PRO A 109 -12.65 -9.59 -3.72
C PRO A 109 -11.67 -8.41 -3.59
N SER A 110 -10.80 -8.41 -2.57
CA SER A 110 -9.75 -7.40 -2.40
C SER A 110 -8.36 -8.06 -2.37
N PRO A 111 -7.57 -7.97 -3.46
CA PRO A 111 -6.26 -8.63 -3.55
C PRO A 111 -5.17 -7.88 -2.77
N PHE A 112 -5.43 -6.64 -2.35
CA PHE A 112 -4.48 -5.83 -1.60
C PHE A 112 -5.21 -4.82 -0.70
N GLY A 113 -4.82 -4.78 0.57
CA GLY A 113 -5.31 -3.82 1.56
C GLY A 113 -4.31 -3.65 2.70
N ARG A 114 -4.62 -2.76 3.65
CA ARG A 114 -3.78 -2.48 4.82
C ARG A 114 -4.60 -2.52 6.10
N ILE A 115 -4.11 -3.28 7.08
CA ILE A 115 -4.70 -3.33 8.42
C ILE A 115 -3.83 -2.47 9.32
N ASP A 116 -4.41 -1.38 9.83
CA ASP A 116 -3.72 -0.48 10.73
C ASP A 116 -3.97 -0.93 12.18
N ALA A 117 -2.89 -1.09 12.93
CA ALA A 117 -2.92 -1.69 14.25
C ALA A 117 -1.86 -1.13 15.19
N PHE A 118 -2.18 -1.12 16.48
CA PHE A 118 -1.30 -0.66 17.55
C PHE A 118 -1.07 -1.76 18.57
N PHE A 119 0.19 -2.02 18.89
CA PHE A 119 0.54 -2.87 20.02
C PHE A 119 0.22 -2.20 21.35
N ASP A 120 -0.14 -3.01 22.35
CA ASP A 120 -0.13 -2.59 23.73
C ASP A 120 1.31 -2.20 24.19
N ALA A 121 1.42 -1.55 25.35
CA ALA A 121 2.70 -1.11 25.88
C ALA A 121 3.67 -2.29 26.15
N ALA A 122 3.13 -3.47 26.50
CA ALA A 122 3.91 -4.67 26.75
C ALA A 122 4.43 -5.33 25.45
N GLY A 123 3.86 -4.97 24.30
CA GLY A 123 4.12 -5.60 23.01
C GLY A 123 3.58 -7.02 22.89
N THR A 124 2.63 -7.41 23.74
CA THR A 124 2.10 -8.78 23.86
C THR A 124 0.84 -9.01 23.04
N SER A 125 0.05 -7.95 22.82
CA SER A 125 -1.15 -7.96 22.01
C SER A 125 -1.25 -6.67 21.18
N PHE A 126 -2.17 -6.63 20.22
CA PHE A 126 -2.45 -5.43 19.43
C PHE A 126 -3.96 -5.24 19.23
N LYS A 127 -4.35 -4.01 18.92
CA LYS A 127 -5.70 -3.62 18.54
C LYS A 127 -5.70 -3.13 17.10
N VAL A 128 -6.65 -3.60 16.31
CA VAL A 128 -6.90 -3.10 14.95
C VAL A 128 -7.74 -1.83 15.08
N THR A 129 -7.35 -0.77 14.38
CA THR A 129 -8.09 0.49 14.33
C THR A 129 -8.82 0.67 13.02
N GLU A 130 -8.24 0.19 11.92
CA GLU A 130 -8.77 0.42 10.58
C GLU A 130 -8.39 -0.72 9.62
N TYR A 131 -9.30 -0.99 8.69
CA TYR A 131 -9.01 -1.79 7.51
C TYR A 131 -9.20 -0.93 6.26
N ASN A 132 -8.09 -0.63 5.60
CA ASN A 132 -8.05 0.09 4.34
C ASN A 132 -8.12 -0.92 3.19
N ALA A 133 -9.33 -1.17 2.70
CA ALA A 133 -9.63 -2.16 1.65
C ALA A 133 -9.39 -1.62 0.22
N GLU A 134 -9.33 -0.29 0.05
CA GLU A 134 -9.08 0.37 -1.23
C GLU A 134 -7.63 0.82 -1.34
N THR A 135 -6.82 0.02 -2.05
CA THR A 135 -5.48 0.37 -2.59
C THR A 135 -4.70 1.43 -1.80
N PRO A 136 -4.35 1.15 -0.53
CA PRO A 136 -3.81 2.15 0.37
C PRO A 136 -2.44 2.68 -0.09
N ALA A 137 -2.18 3.94 0.24
CA ALA A 137 -0.88 4.55 0.07
C ALA A 137 0.18 4.04 1.05
N GLY A 138 1.44 4.24 0.72
CA GLY A 138 2.58 4.08 1.61
C GLY A 138 3.49 2.89 1.32
N SER A 139 3.10 1.95 0.48
CA SER A 139 3.89 0.75 0.19
C SER A 139 5.21 1.05 -0.53
N ALA A 140 5.21 1.93 -1.53
CA ALA A 140 6.46 2.33 -2.19
C ALA A 140 7.28 3.29 -1.32
N TYR A 141 6.60 4.12 -0.52
CA TYR A 141 7.23 4.98 0.48
C TYR A 141 7.99 4.18 1.55
N VAL A 142 7.42 3.09 2.05
CA VAL A 142 8.08 2.20 3.03
C VAL A 142 9.39 1.65 2.48
N ASP A 143 9.40 1.20 1.22
CA ASP A 143 10.60 0.64 0.61
C ASP A 143 11.66 1.72 0.34
N ALA A 144 11.25 2.91 -0.10
CA ALA A 144 12.14 4.05 -0.30
C ALA A 144 12.78 4.51 1.03
N LEU A 145 11.96 4.67 2.08
CA LEU A 145 12.44 5.01 3.41
C LEU A 145 13.35 3.92 3.97
N THR A 146 13.02 2.65 3.78
CA THR A 146 13.85 1.52 4.20
C THR A 146 15.25 1.61 3.60
N ALA A 147 15.36 1.90 2.29
CA ALA A 147 16.65 2.05 1.63
C ALA A 147 17.48 3.22 2.22
N ILE A 148 16.83 4.33 2.57
CA ILE A 148 17.50 5.45 3.26
C ILE A 148 17.94 5.03 4.66
N PHE A 149 17.05 4.41 5.43
CA PHE A 149 17.29 4.02 6.82
C PHE A 149 18.42 3.00 6.96
N GLN A 150 18.53 2.05 6.03
CA GLN A 150 19.62 1.09 5.98
C GLN A 150 21.01 1.75 5.84
N ASN A 151 21.05 2.98 5.32
CA ASN A 151 22.29 3.72 5.07
C ASN A 151 22.57 4.82 6.10
N LEU A 152 21.69 5.03 7.08
CA LEU A 152 21.90 6.03 8.14
C LEU A 152 23.14 5.70 8.97
N PRO A 153 23.95 6.70 9.35
CA PRO A 153 25.00 6.54 10.37
C PRO A 153 24.48 5.82 11.63
N ALA A 154 23.30 6.21 12.13
CA ALA A 154 22.66 5.55 13.28
C ALA A 154 22.38 4.05 13.07
N MET A 155 21.97 3.65 11.85
CA MET A 155 21.74 2.24 11.53
C MET A 155 23.06 1.46 11.49
N ARG A 156 24.15 2.07 11.00
CA ARG A 156 25.47 1.42 11.01
C ARG A 156 25.92 1.10 12.42
N GLU A 157 25.76 2.03 13.36
CA GLU A 157 26.09 1.78 14.77
C GLU A 157 25.20 0.70 15.38
N PHE A 158 23.90 0.75 15.11
CA PHE A 158 22.95 -0.26 15.60
C PHE A 158 23.30 -1.68 15.13
N LEU A 159 23.69 -1.83 13.85
CA LEU A 159 24.02 -3.12 13.25
C LEU A 159 25.32 -3.75 13.77
N ARG A 160 26.15 -3.03 14.54
CA ARG A 160 27.35 -3.61 15.18
C ARG A 160 27.01 -4.66 16.24
N THR A 161 25.84 -4.53 16.85
CA THR A 161 25.42 -5.36 18.00
C THR A 161 24.06 -6.03 17.77
N HIS A 162 23.29 -5.58 16.79
CA HIS A 162 21.94 -6.08 16.51
C HIS A 162 21.79 -6.49 15.05
N LEU A 163 20.86 -7.42 14.79
CA LEU A 163 20.41 -7.74 13.44
C LEU A 163 19.06 -7.07 13.18
N ALA A 164 18.92 -6.49 11.99
CA ALA A 164 17.68 -5.91 11.52
C ALA A 164 17.37 -6.39 10.09
N TRP A 165 16.11 -6.70 9.84
CA TRP A 165 15.61 -7.05 8.51
C TRP A 165 14.54 -6.07 8.09
N SER A 166 14.56 -5.69 6.82
CA SER A 166 13.50 -4.91 6.21
C SER A 166 12.31 -5.78 5.81
N LEU A 167 11.15 -5.15 5.66
CA LEU A 167 9.93 -5.78 5.16
C LEU A 167 9.55 -5.10 3.83
N PRO A 168 10.07 -5.57 2.68
CA PRO A 168 9.77 -4.98 1.38
C PRO A 168 8.30 -5.19 0.99
N VAL A 169 7.66 -4.19 0.38
CA VAL A 169 6.21 -4.20 0.12
C VAL A 169 5.85 -4.03 -1.35
N ARG A 170 6.58 -3.22 -2.13
CA ARG A 170 6.20 -2.86 -3.52
C ARG A 170 6.10 -4.07 -4.46
N HIS A 171 6.89 -5.11 -4.23
CA HIS A 171 6.81 -6.35 -5.00
C HIS A 171 5.49 -7.10 -4.75
N SER A 172 4.95 -7.08 -3.53
CA SER A 172 3.65 -7.68 -3.24
C SER A 172 2.52 -6.94 -3.98
N VAL A 173 2.61 -5.61 -4.11
CA VAL A 173 1.64 -4.83 -4.90
C VAL A 173 1.73 -5.17 -6.38
N LEU A 174 2.95 -5.25 -6.92
CA LEU A 174 3.16 -5.68 -8.31
C LEU A 174 2.59 -7.08 -8.57
N HIS A 175 2.85 -8.03 -7.67
CA HIS A 175 2.34 -9.39 -7.82
C HIS A 175 0.80 -9.40 -7.78
N ALA A 176 0.18 -8.67 -6.85
CA ALA A 176 -1.28 -8.57 -6.77
C ALA A 176 -1.91 -7.99 -8.05
N LEU A 177 -1.28 -6.98 -8.65
CA LEU A 177 -1.71 -6.37 -9.91
C LEU A 177 -1.59 -7.36 -11.09
N LEU A 178 -0.45 -8.03 -11.23
CA LEU A 178 -0.22 -8.99 -12.31
C LEU A 178 -1.10 -10.23 -12.16
N ASP A 179 -1.30 -10.73 -10.94
CA ASP A 179 -2.18 -11.86 -10.67
C ASP A 179 -3.63 -11.50 -11.01
N ALA A 180 -4.09 -10.28 -10.68
CA ALA A 180 -5.41 -9.80 -11.08
C ALA A 180 -5.55 -9.71 -12.61
N TRP A 181 -4.54 -9.18 -13.31
CA TRP A 181 -4.53 -9.13 -14.77
C TRP A 181 -4.58 -10.53 -15.40
N HIS A 182 -3.76 -11.46 -14.93
CA HIS A 182 -3.70 -12.82 -15.47
C HIS A 182 -5.01 -13.59 -15.22
N ALA A 183 -5.61 -13.42 -14.04
CA ALA A 183 -6.88 -14.06 -13.70
C ALA A 183 -8.03 -13.55 -14.59
N TRP A 184 -8.12 -12.23 -14.78
CA TRP A 184 -9.16 -11.62 -15.59
C TRP A 184 -8.97 -11.85 -17.10
N SER A 185 -7.76 -11.65 -17.61
CA SER A 185 -7.48 -11.70 -19.05
C SER A 185 -7.29 -13.10 -19.61
N GLY A 186 -6.95 -14.08 -18.75
CA GLY A 186 -6.50 -15.41 -19.16
C GLY A 186 -5.14 -15.43 -19.88
N ARG A 187 -4.47 -14.28 -19.97
CA ARG A 187 -3.19 -14.11 -20.67
C ARG A 187 -2.03 -14.01 -19.67
N ARG A 188 -0.80 -14.06 -20.19
CA ARG A 188 0.46 -13.97 -19.41
C ARG A 188 1.39 -12.86 -19.89
N ASP A 189 0.93 -12.03 -20.81
CA ASP A 189 1.69 -10.89 -21.30
C ASP A 189 1.60 -9.69 -20.35
N ALA A 190 2.54 -8.77 -20.49
CA ALA A 190 2.66 -7.58 -19.68
C ALA A 190 1.52 -6.58 -19.96
N PRO A 191 0.71 -6.19 -18.95
CA PRO A 191 -0.33 -5.18 -19.15
C PRO A 191 0.25 -3.76 -19.23
N SER A 192 -0.43 -2.90 -19.97
CA SER A 192 -0.26 -1.45 -19.86
C SER A 192 -1.06 -0.92 -18.66
N ILE A 193 -0.37 -0.26 -17.72
CA ILE A 193 -0.95 0.12 -16.42
C ILE A 193 -1.29 1.62 -16.38
N ALA A 194 -2.50 1.96 -15.94
CA ALA A 194 -2.84 3.33 -15.54
C ALA A 194 -2.86 3.45 -14.01
N ILE A 195 -2.02 4.33 -13.46
CA ILE A 195 -2.09 4.74 -12.06
C ILE A 195 -3.04 5.94 -12.01
N VAL A 196 -4.24 5.73 -11.48
CA VAL A 196 -5.32 6.72 -11.58
C VAL A 196 -5.64 7.33 -10.22
N ASP A 197 -5.42 8.63 -10.08
CA ASP A 197 -5.88 9.46 -8.97
C ASP A 197 -6.08 10.92 -9.43
N TRP A 198 -6.73 11.74 -8.61
CA TRP A 198 -6.82 13.17 -8.87
C TRP A 198 -5.44 13.82 -8.93
N SER A 199 -5.25 14.75 -9.86
CA SER A 199 -3.95 15.40 -10.08
C SER A 199 -3.42 16.21 -8.89
N ASP A 200 -4.26 16.57 -7.93
CA ASP A 200 -3.93 17.39 -6.76
C ASP A 200 -3.68 16.59 -5.46
N VAL A 201 -3.71 15.26 -5.51
CA VAL A 201 -3.51 14.45 -4.29
C VAL A 201 -2.09 14.57 -3.72
N PRO A 202 -1.93 14.60 -2.39
CA PRO A 202 -0.62 14.70 -1.74
C PRO A 202 0.25 13.44 -1.94
N THR A 203 -0.32 12.35 -2.44
CA THR A 203 0.33 11.05 -2.67
C THR A 203 0.97 10.94 -4.06
N TYR A 204 0.93 11.99 -4.90
CA TYR A 204 1.46 11.95 -6.26
C TYR A 204 2.91 11.45 -6.35
N SER A 205 3.76 11.81 -5.39
CA SER A 205 5.16 11.36 -5.39
C SER A 205 5.29 9.83 -5.27
N GLU A 206 4.32 9.14 -4.66
CA GLU A 206 4.26 7.67 -4.63
C GLU A 206 3.96 7.08 -6.01
N PHE A 207 3.13 7.74 -6.81
CA PHE A 207 2.80 7.29 -8.15
C PHE A 207 4.02 7.32 -9.04
N VAL A 208 4.88 8.34 -8.89
CA VAL A 208 6.16 8.44 -9.58
C VAL A 208 7.11 7.31 -9.16
N LEU A 209 7.13 6.92 -7.88
CA LEU A 209 7.90 5.75 -7.43
C LEU A 209 7.40 4.46 -8.09
N TYR A 210 6.08 4.26 -8.15
CA TYR A 210 5.50 3.10 -8.81
C TYR A 210 5.72 3.09 -10.31
N GLN A 211 5.60 4.22 -11.00
CA GLN A 211 5.87 4.33 -12.42
C GLN A 211 7.31 3.92 -12.75
N LYS A 212 8.29 4.43 -11.98
CA LYS A 212 9.71 4.04 -12.12
C LYS A 212 9.92 2.56 -11.80
N PHE A 213 9.26 2.05 -10.75
CA PHE A 213 9.36 0.65 -10.35
C PHE A 213 8.77 -0.31 -11.39
N PHE A 214 7.61 0.02 -11.97
CA PHE A 214 7.01 -0.74 -13.05
C PHE A 214 7.88 -0.74 -14.30
N ALA A 215 8.42 0.42 -14.70
CA ALA A 215 9.36 0.53 -15.81
C ALA A 215 10.61 -0.35 -15.59
N ALA A 216 11.18 -0.36 -14.38
CA ALA A 216 12.32 -1.21 -14.03
C ALA A 216 12.00 -2.72 -14.07
N ASN A 217 10.72 -3.10 -14.06
CA ASN A 217 10.23 -4.47 -14.21
C ASN A 217 9.66 -4.74 -15.62
N GLY A 218 9.93 -3.87 -16.60
CA GLY A 218 9.52 -4.06 -18.00
C GLY A 218 8.04 -3.78 -18.27
N LEU A 219 7.36 -3.05 -17.38
CA LEU A 219 5.95 -2.67 -17.52
C LEU A 219 5.81 -1.21 -17.94
N THR A 220 4.86 -0.96 -18.83
CA THR A 220 4.47 0.39 -19.23
C THR A 220 3.44 0.93 -18.25
N ALA A 221 3.69 2.12 -17.69
CA ALA A 221 2.76 2.75 -16.76
C ALA A 221 2.60 4.25 -17.00
N ILE A 222 1.35 4.72 -16.95
CA ILE A 222 0.99 6.14 -17.04
C ILE A 222 0.32 6.60 -15.75
N ILE A 223 0.65 7.79 -15.26
CA ILE A 223 -0.06 8.45 -14.15
C ILE A 223 -1.07 9.41 -14.77
N VAL A 224 -2.35 9.29 -14.45
CA VAL A 224 -3.41 9.99 -15.17
C VAL A 224 -4.55 10.38 -14.24
N ASP A 225 -5.15 11.55 -14.48
CA ASP A 225 -6.38 11.97 -13.79
C ASP A 225 -7.57 11.15 -14.32
N PRO A 226 -8.56 10.76 -13.49
CA PRO A 226 -9.76 10.08 -13.96
C PRO A 226 -10.43 10.72 -15.18
N ALA A 227 -10.44 12.06 -15.26
CA ALA A 227 -11.06 12.80 -16.35
C ALA A 227 -10.35 12.67 -17.71
N GLU A 228 -9.09 12.20 -17.72
CA GLU A 228 -8.30 11.96 -18.94
C GLU A 228 -8.46 10.53 -19.48
N CYS A 229 -9.35 9.72 -18.88
CA CYS A 229 -9.63 8.35 -19.31
C CYS A 229 -10.90 8.29 -20.15
N GLU A 230 -10.85 7.63 -21.30
CA GLU A 230 -12.00 7.48 -22.20
C GLU A 230 -12.03 6.09 -22.86
N TYR A 231 -13.20 5.66 -23.33
CA TYR A 231 -13.31 4.45 -24.14
C TYR A 231 -13.25 4.79 -25.63
N THR A 232 -12.26 4.24 -26.33
CA THR A 232 -12.17 4.30 -27.80
C THR A 232 -12.18 2.90 -28.37
N GLY A 233 -13.16 2.60 -29.23
CA GLY A 233 -13.28 1.27 -29.86
C GLY A 233 -13.44 0.12 -28.86
N GLY A 234 -14.10 0.35 -27.73
CA GLY A 234 -14.31 -0.64 -26.68
C GLY A 234 -13.09 -0.90 -25.79
N ARG A 235 -12.03 -0.09 -25.89
CA ARG A 235 -10.85 -0.14 -25.01
C ARG A 235 -10.71 1.14 -24.22
N LEU A 236 -10.32 1.02 -22.96
CA LEU A 236 -9.94 2.17 -22.14
C LEU A 236 -8.63 2.75 -22.67
N VAL A 237 -8.59 4.07 -22.84
CA VAL A 237 -7.45 4.82 -23.34
C VAL A 237 -7.18 5.99 -22.39
N ALA A 238 -5.92 6.20 -22.04
CA ALA A 238 -5.44 7.31 -21.24
C ALA A 238 -4.36 8.06 -22.02
N ARG A 239 -4.63 9.31 -22.42
CA ARG A 239 -3.74 10.14 -23.27
C ARG A 239 -3.19 9.40 -24.49
N GLY A 240 -4.06 8.70 -25.21
CA GLY A 240 -3.72 7.93 -26.41
C GLY A 240 -3.05 6.57 -26.15
N MET A 241 -2.75 6.21 -24.91
CA MET A 241 -2.22 4.90 -24.53
C MET A 241 -3.38 3.95 -24.19
N PRO A 242 -3.50 2.77 -24.82
CA PRO A 242 -4.40 1.72 -24.37
C PRO A 242 -4.06 1.29 -22.94
N VAL A 243 -5.08 1.11 -22.10
CA VAL A 243 -4.94 0.69 -20.70
C VAL A 243 -5.53 -0.69 -20.53
N ASP A 244 -4.70 -1.62 -20.07
CA ASP A 244 -5.10 -3.00 -19.79
C ASP A 244 -5.46 -3.19 -18.31
N LEU A 245 -4.79 -2.47 -17.41
CA LEU A 245 -4.99 -2.57 -15.97
C LEU A 245 -4.98 -1.20 -15.29
N ILE A 246 -5.99 -0.93 -14.47
CA ILE A 246 -6.02 0.25 -13.61
C ILE A 246 -5.43 -0.11 -12.25
N TYR A 247 -4.28 0.48 -11.91
CA TYR A 247 -3.86 0.59 -10.51
C TYR A 247 -4.63 1.76 -9.89
N LYS A 248 -5.84 1.46 -9.40
CA LYS A 248 -6.75 2.45 -8.83
C LYS A 248 -6.10 3.07 -7.59
N ARG A 249 -6.06 4.39 -7.51
CA ARG A 249 -5.60 5.15 -6.33
C ARG A 249 -6.69 6.08 -5.81
N VAL A 250 -7.51 6.60 -6.73
CA VAL A 250 -8.77 7.29 -6.44
C VAL A 250 -9.71 6.41 -5.60
N LEU A 251 -10.36 7.01 -4.61
CA LEU A 251 -11.41 6.34 -3.83
C LEU A 251 -12.69 6.18 -4.68
N ILE A 252 -13.34 5.02 -4.62
CA ILE A 252 -14.50 4.76 -5.49
C ILE A 252 -15.67 5.70 -5.19
N ASN A 253 -15.91 6.04 -3.92
CA ASN A 253 -16.96 6.97 -3.53
C ASN A 253 -16.71 8.36 -4.13
N GLU A 254 -15.48 8.89 -4.05
CA GLU A 254 -15.14 10.19 -4.65
C GLU A 254 -15.28 10.16 -6.17
N LEU A 255 -14.89 9.06 -6.81
CA LEU A 255 -15.01 8.89 -8.25
C LEU A 255 -16.48 8.90 -8.70
N VAL A 256 -17.35 8.18 -7.99
CA VAL A 256 -18.79 8.14 -8.29
C VAL A 256 -19.45 9.48 -7.97
N GLU A 257 -19.08 10.15 -6.86
CA GLU A 257 -19.61 11.46 -6.49
C GLU A 257 -19.28 12.54 -7.52
N ARG A 258 -18.04 12.56 -8.05
CA ARG A 258 -17.59 13.59 -9.00
C ARG A 258 -17.89 13.24 -10.47
N GLY A 259 -17.73 11.97 -10.84
CA GLY A 259 -17.80 11.49 -12.22
C GLY A 259 -19.08 10.73 -12.57
N GLY A 260 -19.86 10.31 -11.58
CA GLY A 260 -21.06 9.50 -11.75
C GLY A 260 -20.79 8.04 -12.10
N MET A 261 -21.84 7.22 -12.05
CA MET A 261 -21.77 5.79 -12.37
C MET A 261 -21.43 5.47 -13.83
N GLN A 262 -21.57 6.45 -14.72
CA GLN A 262 -21.25 6.30 -16.14
C GLN A 262 -19.79 6.66 -16.47
N HIS A 263 -18.98 7.00 -15.45
CA HIS A 263 -17.58 7.33 -15.63
C HIS A 263 -16.80 6.14 -16.25
N PRO A 264 -15.87 6.37 -17.20
CA PRO A 264 -15.13 5.30 -17.89
C PRO A 264 -14.36 4.32 -17.01
N ILE A 265 -14.11 4.67 -15.75
CA ILE A 265 -13.39 3.82 -14.78
C ILE A 265 -14.35 2.99 -13.92
N VAL A 266 -15.60 3.45 -13.77
CA VAL A 266 -16.65 2.74 -13.01
C VAL A 266 -17.31 1.67 -13.88
N ARG A 267 -17.37 1.91 -15.19
CA ARG A 267 -18.03 1.08 -16.19
C ARG A 267 -17.22 -0.14 -16.64
#